data_AF-A0A1C6DEX9-F1
#
_entry.id   AF-A0A1C6DEX9-F1
#
_cell.length_a   1.000
_cell.length_b   1.000
_cell.length_c   1.000
_cell.angle_alpha   90.00
_cell.angle_beta   90.00
_cell.angle_gamma   90.00
#
_symmetry.space_group_name_H-M   'P 1'
#
loop_
_entity.id
_entity.type
_entity.pdbx_description
1 polymer ?
#
loop_
_entity_poly.entity_id
_entity_poly.type
_entity_poly.pdbx_seq_one_letter_code
_entity_poly.pdbx_strand_id
1 'polypeptide(L)' 'MESAQRELVNVLLKVIFSQGLISRTTYSEAINLVYSVMDFSELLRYPVCLTKEARAHECTQDTQ' A
#
# COMPACT_ATOMS: atom_id res chain seq x y z
N MET A 1 -12.90 5.73 12.52
CA MET A 1 -11.55 5.36 12.04
C MET A 1 -11.55 4.94 10.58
N GLU A 2 -12.54 4.15 10.12
CA GLU A 2 -12.57 3.71 8.71
C GLU A 2 -12.61 4.81 7.67
N SER A 3 -13.27 5.95 7.93
CA SER A 3 -13.36 7.01 6.92
C SER A 3 -12.00 7.65 6.60
N ALA A 4 -11.16 7.89 7.62
CA ALA A 4 -9.85 8.50 7.44
C ALA A 4 -8.89 7.62 6.61
N GLN A 5 -9.00 6.30 6.77
CA GLN A 5 -8.23 5.31 6.02
C GLN A 5 -8.66 5.23 4.56
N ARG A 6 -9.97 5.26 4.29
CA ARG A 6 -10.50 5.34 2.92
C ARG A 6 -10.08 6.64 2.24
N GLU A 7 -10.15 7.76 2.95
CA GLU A 7 -9.66 9.05 2.45
C GLU A 7 -8.18 9.02 2.12
N LEU A 8 -7.34 8.44 2.99
CA LEU A 8 -5.92 8.28 2.73
C LEU A 8 -5.66 7.50 1.44
N VAL A 9 -6.31 6.34 1.25
CA VAL A 9 -6.11 5.53 0.04
C VAL A 9 -6.64 6.24 -1.20
N ASN A 10 -7.75 6.97 -1.11
CA ASN A 10 -8.26 7.77 -2.21
C ASN A 10 -7.26 8.86 -2.63
N VAL A 11 -6.65 9.56 -1.67
CA VAL A 11 -5.59 10.55 -1.93
C VAL A 11 -4.38 9.90 -2.60
N LEU A 12 -3.92 8.74 -2.10
CA LEU A 12 -2.79 8.01 -2.68
C LEU A 12 -3.09 7.56 -4.13
N LEU A 13 -4.25 6.96 -4.38
CA LEU A 13 -4.67 6.53 -5.71
C LEU A 13 -4.74 7.71 -6.68
N LYS A 14 -5.24 8.86 -6.23
CA LYS A 14 -5.29 10.09 -7.04
C LYS A 14 -3.89 10.57 -7.42
N VAL A 15 -2.95 10.53 -6.47
CA VAL A 15 -1.55 10.91 -6.73
C VAL A 15 -0.92 9.96 -7.75
N ILE A 16 -1.06 8.65 -7.58
CA ILE A 16 -0.51 7.63 -8.50
C ILE A 16 -1.11 7.81 -9.91
N PHE A 17 -2.42 8.03 -10.01
CA PHE A 17 -3.09 8.30 -11.28
C PHE A 17 -2.60 9.60 -11.93
N SER A 18 -2.44 10.68 -11.15
CA SER A 18 -1.96 11.97 -11.67
C SER A 18 -0.52 11.91 -12.20
N GLN A 19 0.30 10.98 -11.68
CA GLN A 19 1.64 10.70 -12.18
C GLN A 19 1.64 9.82 -13.44
N GLY A 20 0.47 9.35 -13.90
CA GLY A 20 0.36 8.46 -15.06
C GLY A 20 0.82 7.03 -14.80
N LEU A 21 1.01 6.64 -13.53
CA LEU A 21 1.50 5.31 -13.16
C LEU A 21 0.45 4.21 -13.32
N ILE A 22 -0.83 4.59 -13.33
CA ILE A 22 -1.96 3.69 -13.56
C ILE A 22 -2.92 4.26 -14.59
N SER A 23 -3.61 3.36 -15.30
CA SER A 23 -4.64 3.75 -16.26
C SER A 23 -5.89 4.32 -15.57
N ARG A 24 -6.71 5.05 -16.33
CA ARG A 24 -8.02 5.52 -15.85
C ARG A 24 -8.93 4.36 -15.41
N THR A 25 -8.90 3.24 -16.15
CA THR A 25 -9.69 2.05 -15.82
C THR A 25 -9.26 1.47 -14.48
N THR A 26 -7.96 1.28 -14.29
CA THR A 26 -7.37 0.79 -13.05
C THR A 26 -7.70 1.71 -11.86
N TYR A 27 -7.62 3.02 -12.06
CA TYR A 27 -8.00 3.99 -11.04
C TYR A 27 -9.48 3.86 -10.64
N SER A 28 -10.40 3.81 -11.62
CA SER A 28 -11.83 3.68 -11.35
C SER A 28 -12.18 2.37 -10.62
N GLU A 29 -11.60 1.25 -11.03
CA GLU A 29 -11.81 -0.04 -10.38
C GLU A 29 -11.27 -0.05 -8.94
N ALA A 30 -10.08 0.51 -8.72
CA ALA A 30 -9.49 0.64 -7.40
C ALA A 30 -10.34 1.49 -6.46
N ILE A 31 -10.88 2.61 -6.96
CA ILE A 31 -11.79 3.47 -6.19
C ILE A 31 -13.07 2.71 -5.81
N ASN A 32 -13.67 1.98 -6.75
CA ASN A 32 -14.86 1.17 -6.45
C ASN A 32 -14.57 0.13 -5.36
N LEU A 33 -13.39 -0.50 -5.38
CA LEU A 33 -12.99 -1.47 -4.37
C LEU A 33 -12.85 -0.81 -2.98
N VAL A 34 -12.23 0.37 -2.89
CA VAL A 34 -12.08 1.13 -1.62
C VAL A 34 -13.43 1.41 -0.96
N TYR A 35 -14.47 1.68 -1.75
CA TYR A 35 -15.82 1.93 -1.23
C TYR A 35 -16.64 0.65 -1.02
N SER A 36 -16.30 -0.45 -1.70
CA SER A 36 -16.99 -1.74 -1.57
C SER A 36 -16.53 -2.58 -0.37
N VAL A 37 -15.28 -2.43 0.08
CA VAL A 37 -14.75 -3.25 1.17
C VAL A 37 -15.30 -2.75 2.52
N MET A 38 -15.99 -3.62 3.26
CA MET A 38 -16.54 -3.24 4.57
C MET A 38 -15.42 -2.99 5.60
N ASP A 39 -14.45 -3.88 5.74
CA ASP A 39 -13.40 -3.80 6.78
C ASP A 39 -12.09 -3.17 6.30
N PHE A 40 -12.16 -1.95 5.77
CA PHE A 40 -10.98 -1.24 5.26
C PHE A 40 -9.95 -0.96 6.36
N SER A 41 -10.40 -0.93 7.62
CA SER A 41 -9.54 -0.73 8.78
C SER A 41 -8.54 -1.85 9.00
N GLU A 42 -8.92 -3.11 8.78
CA GLU A 42 -8.01 -4.25 8.97
C GLU A 42 -6.87 -4.25 7.95
N LEU A 43 -7.16 -3.86 6.71
CA LEU A 43 -6.20 -3.83 5.60
C LEU A 43 -5.02 -2.88 5.86
N LEU A 44 -5.23 -1.83 6.65
CA LEU A 44 -4.20 -0.85 7.01
C LEU A 44 -3.75 -0.93 8.48
N ARG A 45 -4.47 -1.67 9.33
CA ARG A 45 -4.17 -1.82 10.76
C ARG A 45 -2.89 -2.63 10.99
N TYR A 46 -2.61 -3.57 10.10
CA TYR A 46 -1.31 -4.23 10.02
C TYR A 46 -0.74 -3.93 8.64
N PRO A 47 0.09 -2.87 8.47
CA PRO A 47 0.98 -2.84 7.33
C PRO A 47 1.75 -4.16 7.42
N VAL A 48 1.56 -5.03 6.43
CA VAL A 48 2.17 -6.36 6.34
C VAL A 48 3.51 -6.31 7.04
N CYS A 49 3.63 -6.97 8.21
CA CYS A 49 4.93 -7.24 8.78
C CYS A 49 5.61 -8.10 7.72
N LEU A 50 6.36 -7.45 6.81
CA LEU A 50 7.15 -8.11 5.77
C LEU A 50 7.82 -9.26 6.48
N THR A 51 7.40 -10.47 6.11
CA THR A 51 7.77 -11.71 6.79
C THR A 51 9.28 -11.80 6.74
N LYS A 52 9.94 -11.25 7.76
CA LYS A 52 11.39 -11.03 7.83
C LYS A 52 11.97 -10.78 6.45
N GLU A 53 11.96 -9.52 6.00
CA GLU A 53 12.94 -9.07 5.01
C GLU A 53 14.25 -9.76 5.37
N ALA A 54 14.70 -10.65 4.47
CA ALA A 54 15.73 -11.63 4.74
C ALA A 54 16.86 -10.86 5.39
N ARG A 55 17.09 -11.09 6.70
CA ARG A 55 18.21 -10.49 7.43
C ARG A 55 19.38 -10.72 6.52
N ALA A 56 19.85 -9.63 5.93
CA ALA A 56 20.91 -9.63 4.95
C ALA A 56 21.97 -10.56 5.52
N HIS A 57 22.26 -11.60 4.73
CA HIS A 57 23.36 -12.49 4.97
C HIS A 57 24.51 -11.63 5.49
N GLU A 58 24.97 -12.02 6.68
CA GLU A 58 25.91 -11.30 7.50
C GLU A 58 27.00 -10.67 6.63
N CYS A 59 27.20 -9.37 6.85
CA CYS A 59 28.35 -8.61 6.38
C CYS A 59 29.58 -9.54 6.32
N THR A 60 30.06 -9.86 5.12
CA THR A 60 31.36 -10.50 4.96
C THR A 60 32.37 -9.54 5.55
N GLN A 61 32.83 -9.85 6.76
CA GLN A 61 33.97 -9.20 7.37
C GLN A 61 35.23 -9.66 6.60
N ASP A 62 35.46 -9.06 5.44
CA ASP A 62 36.82 -8.92 4.97
C ASP A 62 37.44 -7.80 5.79
N THR A 63 38.36 -8.16 6.70
CA THR A 63 39.72 -7.60 6.81
C THR A 63 40.36 -8.13 8.10
N GLN A 64 41.26 -9.12 8.00
CA GLN A 64 42.71 -8.93 8.13
C GLN A 64 43.46 -10.22 7.79
#